data_AF-A0AAX3E944-F1
#
_entry.id   AF-A0AAX3E944-F1
#
_cell.length_a   1.000
_cell.length_b   1.000
_cell.length_c   1.000
_cell.angle_alpha   90.00
_cell.angle_beta   90.00
_cell.angle_gamma   90.00
#
_symmetry.space_group_name_H-M   'P 1'
#
loop_
_entity.id
_entity.type
_entity.pdbx_description
1 polymer ?
#
loop_
_entity_poly.entity_id
_entity_poly.type
_entity_poly.pdbx_seq_one_letter_code
_entity_poly.pdbx_strand_id
1 'polypeptide(L)'
;MPIPPMLVDLVGNALASMDGVIFADLDACPSCGGQVIGHDMRAKRFAVMLDNERERTIRVFVKRFYCQDCGALCYADAPFYPDTRLASPIVDLCLLLSRQMPFNQVAQHLRAMGIVVDRGTIRNYASRDFGAIPATDLFGFLLPLSLLNLATFTLDRERRPIVGAEALAACGFPPAGRAAFRNRRAPEERDQRYEQEEKEERES
;
A
#
# COMPACT_ATOMS: atom_id res chain seq x y z
N MET A 1 -18.46 -14.60 -10.22
CA MET A 1 -17.67 -15.08 -11.37
C MET A 1 -16.44 -15.79 -10.83
N PRO A 2 -16.00 -16.89 -11.46
CA PRO A 2 -14.73 -17.52 -11.10
C PRO A 2 -13.58 -16.55 -11.40
N ILE A 3 -12.60 -16.48 -10.52
CA ILE A 3 -11.41 -15.65 -10.72
C ILE A 3 -10.41 -16.45 -11.55
N PRO A 4 -9.94 -15.94 -12.70
CA PRO A 4 -8.97 -16.66 -13.51
C PRO A 4 -7.69 -16.96 -12.72
N PRO A 5 -7.18 -18.21 -12.71
CA PRO A 5 -5.96 -18.56 -11.97
C PRO A 5 -4.76 -17.69 -12.32
N MET A 6 -4.60 -17.35 -13.62
CA MET A 6 -3.54 -16.45 -14.07
C MET A 6 -3.60 -15.06 -13.43
N LEU A 7 -4.80 -14.56 -13.12
CA LEU A 7 -4.96 -13.27 -12.43
C LEU A 7 -4.51 -13.38 -10.97
N VAL A 8 -4.85 -14.49 -10.31
CA VAL A 8 -4.41 -14.77 -8.94
C VAL A 8 -2.88 -14.85 -8.88
N ASP A 9 -2.26 -15.59 -9.80
CA ASP A 9 -0.81 -15.72 -9.86
C ASP A 9 -0.12 -14.37 -10.15
N LEU A 10 -0.66 -13.61 -11.10
CA LEU A 10 -0.14 -12.28 -11.46
C LEU A 10 -0.16 -11.33 -10.26
N VAL A 11 -1.30 -11.21 -9.60
CA VAL A 11 -1.48 -10.33 -8.44
C VAL A 11 -0.67 -10.83 -7.24
N GLY A 12 -0.69 -12.14 -6.99
CA GLY A 12 0.04 -12.77 -5.88
C GLY A 12 1.54 -12.55 -6.00
N ASN A 13 2.13 -12.78 -7.18
CA ASN A 13 3.55 -12.55 -7.43
C ASN A 13 3.91 -11.05 -7.30
N ALA A 14 3.07 -10.16 -7.82
CA ALA A 14 3.29 -8.72 -7.71
C ALA A 14 3.37 -8.27 -6.25
N LEU A 15 2.39 -8.67 -5.44
CA LEU A 15 2.34 -8.33 -4.02
C LEU A 15 3.46 -8.98 -3.22
N ALA A 16 3.75 -10.27 -3.45
CA ALA A 16 4.82 -10.98 -2.75
C ALA A 16 6.21 -10.39 -3.04
N SER A 17 6.44 -9.89 -4.25
CA SER A 17 7.72 -9.26 -4.63
C SER A 17 8.07 -8.03 -3.78
N MET A 18 7.05 -7.37 -3.22
CA MET A 18 7.22 -6.15 -2.41
C MET A 18 7.74 -6.40 -1.00
N ASP A 19 7.90 -7.66 -0.59
CA ASP A 19 8.42 -7.98 0.73
C ASP A 19 9.86 -7.51 0.88
N GLY A 20 10.12 -6.71 1.92
CA GLY A 20 11.43 -6.13 2.23
C GLY A 20 11.82 -4.87 1.45
N VAL A 21 10.96 -4.34 0.58
CA VAL A 21 11.31 -3.13 -0.21
C VAL A 21 11.50 -1.92 0.70
N ILE A 22 12.56 -1.17 0.42
CA ILE A 22 12.95 0.04 1.17
C ILE A 22 12.56 1.29 0.36
N PHE A 23 11.81 2.17 1.00
CA PHE A 23 11.50 3.52 0.54
C PHE A 23 12.30 4.51 1.40
N ALA A 24 13.31 5.16 0.81
CA ALA A 24 14.27 5.99 1.55
C ALA A 24 14.37 7.43 1.04
N ASP A 25 13.60 7.79 0.01
CA ASP A 25 13.72 9.08 -0.67
C ASP A 25 12.63 10.05 -0.18
N LEU A 26 13.06 11.27 0.14
CA LEU A 26 12.21 12.42 0.44
C LEU A 26 13.02 13.69 0.16
N ASP A 27 12.58 14.49 -0.81
CA ASP A 27 13.34 15.67 -1.26
C ASP A 27 13.29 16.82 -0.25
N ALA A 28 12.12 17.09 0.33
CA ALA A 28 11.90 18.20 1.23
C ALA A 28 10.75 17.91 2.20
N CYS A 29 10.68 18.69 3.28
CA CYS A 29 9.60 18.54 4.24
C CYS A 29 8.26 18.77 3.54
N PRO A 30 7.32 17.82 3.62
CA PRO A 30 5.98 18.01 3.11
C PRO A 30 5.33 19.28 3.69
N SER A 31 5.42 19.50 5.00
CA SER A 31 4.65 20.56 5.67
C SER A 31 5.13 21.98 5.34
N CYS A 32 6.43 22.21 5.22
CA CYS A 32 6.99 23.57 5.06
C CYS A 32 8.00 23.73 3.91
N GLY A 33 8.36 22.65 3.20
CA GLY A 33 9.42 22.67 2.18
C GLY A 33 10.86 22.69 2.73
N GLY A 34 11.02 22.64 4.05
CA GLY A 34 12.31 22.69 4.73
C GLY A 34 13.19 21.46 4.57
N GLN A 35 14.46 21.58 4.95
CA GLN A 35 15.42 20.48 4.88
C GLN A 35 15.04 19.35 5.86
N VAL A 36 15.28 18.11 5.44
CA VAL A 36 14.98 16.90 6.22
C VAL A 36 16.25 16.14 6.60
N ILE A 37 16.28 15.61 7.82
CA ILE A 37 17.34 14.73 8.31
C ILE A 37 16.78 13.35 8.60
N GLY A 38 17.50 12.31 8.18
CA GLY A 38 17.08 10.92 8.39
C GLY A 38 16.99 10.57 9.88
N HIS A 39 15.95 9.85 10.25
CA HIS A 39 15.72 9.35 11.61
C HIS A 39 15.92 7.83 11.64
N ASP A 40 14.87 7.05 11.41
CA ASP A 40 14.89 5.59 11.47
C ASP A 40 14.03 4.97 10.35
N MET A 41 13.92 3.65 10.34
CA MET A 41 13.10 2.89 9.39
C MET A 41 11.85 2.38 10.08
N ARG A 42 10.68 2.62 9.49
CA ARG A 42 9.41 2.08 9.94
C ARG A 42 8.95 0.94 9.05
N ALA A 43 8.68 -0.23 9.62
CA ALA A 43 8.00 -1.30 8.91
C ALA A 43 6.52 -0.95 8.69
N LYS A 44 6.02 -1.14 7.46
CA LYS A 44 4.60 -0.95 7.11
C LYS A 44 4.05 -2.18 6.41
N ARG A 45 2.80 -2.53 6.72
CA ARG A 45 2.07 -3.62 6.08
C ARG A 45 1.70 -3.20 4.66
N PHE A 46 2.33 -3.81 3.66
CA PHE A 46 2.01 -3.54 2.26
C PHE A 46 0.73 -4.27 1.86
N ALA A 47 0.68 -5.57 2.14
CA ALA A 47 -0.46 -6.46 1.94
C ALA A 47 -0.43 -7.60 2.97
N VAL A 48 -1.54 -8.30 3.14
CA VAL A 48 -1.58 -9.61 3.82
C VAL A 48 -2.03 -10.63 2.80
N MET A 49 -1.20 -11.66 2.61
CA MET A 49 -1.43 -12.73 1.66
C MET A 49 -1.82 -14.01 2.39
N LEU A 50 -2.60 -14.87 1.76
CA LEU A 50 -2.91 -16.22 2.22
C LEU A 50 -2.00 -17.20 1.48
N ASP A 51 -1.10 -17.85 2.21
CA ASP A 51 -0.17 -18.86 1.71
C ASP A 51 -0.41 -20.17 2.49
N ASN A 52 -0.82 -21.24 1.80
CA ASN A 52 -1.13 -22.54 2.40
C ASN A 52 -2.02 -22.43 3.65
N GLU A 53 -3.13 -21.68 3.54
CA GLU A 53 -4.09 -21.37 4.62
C GLU A 53 -3.53 -20.52 5.77
N ARG A 54 -2.28 -20.07 5.71
CA ARG A 54 -1.66 -19.18 6.69
C ARG A 54 -1.57 -17.76 6.17
N GLU A 55 -1.82 -16.79 7.04
CA GLU A 55 -1.66 -15.39 6.71
C GLU A 55 -0.17 -15.01 6.76
N ARG A 56 0.33 -14.44 5.66
CA ARG A 56 1.67 -13.88 5.54
C ARG A 56 1.57 -12.38 5.29
N THR A 57 2.10 -11.59 6.21
CA THR A 57 2.19 -10.14 6.05
C THR A 57 3.39 -9.80 5.16
N ILE A 58 3.13 -9.13 4.03
CA ILE A 58 4.14 -8.53 3.19
C ILE A 58 4.51 -7.17 3.79
N ARG A 59 5.78 -6.98 4.17
CA ARG A 59 6.24 -5.76 4.85
C ARG A 59 7.18 -4.97 3.95
N VAL A 60 7.02 -3.65 3.97
CA VAL A 60 7.97 -2.69 3.38
C VAL A 60 8.54 -1.79 4.45
N PHE A 61 9.70 -1.21 4.20
CA PHE A 61 10.38 -0.32 5.13
C PHE A 61 10.38 1.10 4.59
N VAL A 62 9.80 2.02 5.34
CA VAL A 62 9.70 3.44 4.97
C VAL A 62 10.56 4.25 5.92
N LYS A 63 11.54 4.99 5.38
CA LYS A 63 12.41 5.86 6.16
C LYS A 63 11.62 7.02 6.73
N ARG A 64 11.88 7.37 7.99
CA ARG A 64 11.36 8.56 8.66
C ARG A 64 12.42 9.64 8.68
N PHE A 65 11.96 10.88 8.70
CA PHE A 65 12.79 12.07 8.74
C PHE A 65 12.23 13.09 9.71
N TYR A 66 13.09 13.92 10.29
CA TYR A 66 12.66 15.15 10.94
C TYR A 66 12.94 16.35 10.04
N CYS A 67 11.99 17.28 9.96
CA CYS A 67 12.24 18.56 9.35
C CYS A 67 13.07 19.44 10.30
N GLN A 68 14.13 20.06 9.78
CA GLN A 68 14.98 20.96 10.56
C GLN A 68 14.33 22.31 10.84
N ASP A 69 13.36 22.73 10.02
CA ASP A 69 12.73 24.05 10.13
C ASP A 69 11.48 24.04 11.01
N CYS A 70 10.59 23.06 10.81
CA CYS A 70 9.31 22.98 11.53
C CYS A 70 9.24 21.84 12.55
N GLY A 71 10.28 21.01 12.67
CA GLY A 71 10.32 19.87 13.59
C GLY A 71 9.39 18.70 13.24
N ALA A 72 8.62 18.78 12.15
CA ALA A 72 7.64 17.76 11.79
C ALA A 72 8.32 16.42 11.44
N LEU A 73 7.74 15.32 11.96
CA LEU A 73 8.07 13.96 11.52
C LEU A 73 7.48 13.72 10.13
N CYS A 74 8.35 13.37 9.20
CA CYS A 74 8.04 13.15 7.79
C CYS A 74 8.41 11.70 7.41
N TYR A 75 7.77 11.18 6.37
CA TYR A 75 8.00 9.83 5.87
C TYR A 75 8.54 9.92 4.45
N ALA A 76 9.43 8.99 4.07
CA ALA A 76 9.82 8.77 2.68
C ALA A 76 8.58 8.53 1.81
N ASP A 77 8.70 8.87 0.54
CA ASP A 77 7.64 8.62 -0.42
C ASP A 77 7.43 7.11 -0.57
N ALA A 78 6.22 6.68 -0.26
CA ALA A 78 5.81 5.27 -0.25
C ALA A 78 4.37 5.15 -0.80
N PRO A 79 4.00 4.01 -1.40
CA PRO A 79 2.71 3.82 -2.07
C PRO A 79 1.61 3.55 -1.05
N PHE A 80 1.34 4.53 -0.20
CA PHE A 80 0.29 4.50 0.81
C PHE A 80 -0.52 5.77 0.68
N TYR A 81 -1.84 5.63 0.71
CA TYR A 81 -2.66 6.80 0.98
C TYR A 81 -2.42 7.28 2.42
N PRO A 82 -2.66 8.58 2.70
CA PRO A 82 -2.67 9.05 4.07
C PRO A 82 -3.61 8.19 4.91
N ASP A 83 -3.20 7.84 6.12
CA ASP A 83 -4.04 7.14 7.09
C ASP A 83 -4.58 5.75 6.64
N THR A 84 -3.85 5.03 5.78
CA THR A 84 -4.21 3.64 5.42
C THR A 84 -3.26 2.61 6.02
N ARG A 85 -3.82 1.44 6.37
CA ARG A 85 -3.08 0.28 6.91
C ARG A 85 -2.36 -0.52 5.85
N LEU A 86 -2.88 -0.50 4.63
CA LEU A 86 -2.37 -1.26 3.50
C LEU A 86 -1.94 -0.28 2.40
N ALA A 87 -1.11 -0.78 1.49
CA ALA A 87 -0.61 -0.01 0.36
C ALA A 87 -1.74 0.37 -0.62
N SER A 88 -1.51 1.42 -1.40
CA SER A 88 -2.48 1.95 -2.35
C SER A 88 -3.03 0.90 -3.33
N PRO A 89 -2.26 -0.06 -3.87
CA PRO A 89 -2.84 -1.06 -4.78
C PRO A 89 -3.94 -1.91 -4.13
N ILE A 90 -3.82 -2.19 -2.82
CA ILE A 90 -4.84 -2.93 -2.07
C ILE A 90 -6.05 -2.06 -1.78
N VAL A 91 -5.81 -0.81 -1.39
CA VAL A 91 -6.89 0.18 -1.15
C VAL A 91 -7.69 0.38 -2.43
N ASP A 92 -7.03 0.60 -3.56
CA ASP A 92 -7.63 0.78 -4.88
C ASP A 92 -8.50 -0.40 -5.27
N LEU A 93 -7.98 -1.62 -5.09
CA LEU A 93 -8.72 -2.84 -5.39
C LEU A 93 -9.98 -2.98 -4.50
N CYS A 94 -9.86 -2.67 -3.20
CA CYS A 94 -11.01 -2.67 -2.29
C CYS A 94 -12.08 -1.68 -2.75
N LEU A 95 -11.69 -0.47 -3.17
CA LEU A 95 -12.61 0.58 -3.61
C LEU A 95 -13.32 0.19 -4.91
N LEU A 96 -12.60 -0.32 -5.90
CA LEU A 96 -13.18 -0.75 -7.18
C LEU A 96 -14.19 -1.89 -7.01
N LEU A 97 -13.86 -2.88 -6.18
CA LEU A 97 -14.76 -4.01 -5.91
C LEU A 97 -15.98 -3.59 -5.09
N SER A 98 -15.79 -2.68 -4.12
CA SER A 98 -16.89 -2.17 -3.28
C SER A 98 -17.96 -1.42 -4.07
N ARG A 99 -17.65 -0.92 -5.27
CA ARG A 99 -18.62 -0.30 -6.18
C ARG A 99 -19.52 -1.33 -6.88
N GLN A 100 -19.09 -2.59 -6.94
CA GLN A 100 -19.76 -3.65 -7.69
C GLN A 100 -20.44 -4.67 -6.76
N MET A 101 -19.97 -4.82 -5.53
CA MET A 101 -20.49 -5.83 -4.60
C MET A 101 -20.41 -5.38 -3.13
N PRO A 102 -21.24 -5.97 -2.25
CA PRO A 102 -21.20 -5.69 -0.81
C PRO A 102 -19.85 -6.04 -0.18
N PHE A 103 -19.46 -5.33 0.89
CA PHE A 103 -18.15 -5.49 1.54
C PHE A 103 -17.81 -6.93 1.99
N ASN A 104 -18.81 -7.73 2.37
CA ASN A 104 -18.60 -9.16 2.68
C ASN A 104 -18.15 -9.94 1.46
N GLN A 105 -18.78 -9.69 0.31
CA GLN A 105 -18.42 -10.33 -0.94
C GLN A 105 -17.05 -9.85 -1.41
N VAL A 106 -16.72 -8.55 -1.22
CA VAL A 106 -15.36 -8.04 -1.48
C VAL A 106 -14.31 -8.80 -0.67
N ALA A 107 -14.52 -8.96 0.64
CA ALA A 107 -13.58 -9.70 1.50
C ALA A 107 -13.41 -11.16 1.04
N GLN A 108 -14.51 -11.83 0.70
CA GLN A 108 -14.47 -13.21 0.17
C GLN A 108 -13.76 -13.27 -1.19
N HIS A 109 -13.99 -12.28 -2.05
CA HIS A 109 -13.39 -12.19 -3.37
C HIS A 109 -11.87 -11.95 -3.30
N LEU A 110 -11.44 -11.03 -2.45
CA LEU A 110 -10.03 -10.80 -2.15
C LEU A 110 -9.39 -12.07 -1.59
N ARG A 111 -10.04 -12.76 -0.64
CA ARG A 111 -9.53 -14.00 -0.05
C ARG A 111 -9.37 -15.10 -1.09
N ALA A 112 -10.28 -15.19 -2.07
CA ALA A 112 -10.16 -16.11 -3.20
C ALA A 112 -8.99 -15.79 -4.14
N MET A 113 -8.48 -14.54 -4.14
CA MET A 113 -7.23 -14.14 -4.79
C MET A 113 -6.00 -14.30 -3.89
N GLY A 114 -6.16 -14.87 -2.70
CA GLY A 114 -5.09 -14.97 -1.71
C GLY A 114 -4.78 -13.65 -1.01
N ILE A 115 -5.65 -12.64 -1.06
CA ILE A 115 -5.47 -11.36 -0.36
C ILE A 115 -6.40 -11.30 0.85
N VAL A 116 -5.85 -11.03 2.02
CA VAL A 116 -6.64 -10.92 3.26
C VAL A 116 -6.89 -9.46 3.60
N VAL A 117 -8.16 -9.05 3.52
CA VAL A 117 -8.64 -7.77 4.05
C VAL A 117 -9.98 -8.01 4.73
N ASP A 118 -10.12 -7.57 5.97
CA ASP A 118 -11.38 -7.71 6.70
C ASP A 118 -12.44 -6.71 6.20
N ARG A 119 -13.69 -7.08 6.41
CA ARG A 119 -14.86 -6.28 6.03
C ARG A 119 -14.85 -4.87 6.64
N GLY A 120 -14.39 -4.73 7.87
CA GLY A 120 -14.33 -3.45 8.58
C GLY A 120 -13.33 -2.49 7.91
N THR A 121 -12.15 -3.01 7.56
CA THR A 121 -11.13 -2.27 6.80
C THR A 121 -11.65 -1.85 5.42
N ILE A 122 -12.30 -2.75 4.68
CA ILE A 122 -12.90 -2.43 3.36
C ILE A 122 -13.93 -1.30 3.49
N ARG A 123 -14.83 -1.41 4.48
CA ARG A 123 -15.84 -0.37 4.75
C ARG A 123 -15.19 0.97 5.10
N ASN A 124 -14.15 0.95 5.92
CA ASN A 124 -13.42 2.16 6.29
C ASN A 124 -12.81 2.85 5.06
N TYR A 125 -12.18 2.09 4.16
CA TYR A 125 -11.70 2.64 2.89
C TYR A 125 -12.85 3.19 2.04
N ALA A 126 -13.92 2.42 1.84
CA ALA A 126 -15.06 2.85 1.03
C ALA A 126 -15.78 4.10 1.58
N SER A 127 -15.63 4.43 2.87
CA SER A 127 -16.20 5.64 3.48
C SER A 127 -15.40 6.92 3.23
N ARG A 128 -14.24 6.83 2.59
CA ARG A 128 -13.30 7.94 2.38
C ARG A 128 -13.18 8.26 0.90
N ASP A 129 -12.83 9.51 0.61
CA ASP A 129 -12.52 9.96 -0.75
C ASP A 129 -11.03 9.80 -1.05
N PHE A 130 -10.73 9.05 -2.11
CA PHE A 130 -9.38 8.83 -2.65
C PHE A 130 -9.26 9.31 -4.10
N GLY A 131 -10.30 9.97 -4.63
CA GLY A 131 -10.40 10.37 -6.03
C GLY A 131 -10.79 9.22 -6.97
N ALA A 132 -10.74 9.51 -8.27
CA ALA A 132 -10.96 8.50 -9.30
C ALA A 132 -9.79 7.51 -9.31
N ILE A 133 -10.10 6.22 -9.20
CA ILE A 133 -9.11 5.13 -9.24
C ILE A 133 -9.01 4.66 -10.70
N PRO A 134 -7.85 4.87 -11.38
CA PRO A 134 -7.65 4.37 -12.73
C PRO A 134 -7.68 2.84 -12.73
N ALA A 135 -8.45 2.25 -13.63
CA ALA A 135 -8.64 0.81 -13.72
C ALA A 135 -8.79 0.37 -15.17
N THR A 136 -8.48 -0.90 -15.42
CA THR A 136 -8.77 -1.55 -16.70
C THR A 136 -9.51 -2.86 -16.45
N ASP A 137 -10.33 -3.27 -17.42
CA ASP A 137 -10.86 -4.62 -17.44
C ASP A 137 -9.76 -5.58 -17.90
N LEU A 138 -9.53 -6.63 -17.12
CA LEU A 138 -8.62 -7.72 -17.44
C LEU A 138 -9.34 -9.04 -17.14
N PHE A 139 -9.67 -9.80 -18.18
CA PHE A 139 -10.44 -11.04 -18.07
C PHE A 139 -11.85 -10.86 -17.44
N GLY A 140 -12.52 -9.73 -17.69
CA GLY A 140 -13.82 -9.43 -17.09
C GLY A 140 -13.73 -8.95 -15.64
N PHE A 141 -12.52 -8.57 -15.20
CA PHE A 141 -12.24 -8.10 -13.86
C PHE A 141 -11.64 -6.69 -13.88
N LEU A 142 -12.26 -5.75 -13.16
CA LEU A 142 -11.72 -4.40 -13.01
C LEU A 142 -10.53 -4.39 -12.06
N LEU A 143 -9.33 -4.28 -12.64
CA LEU A 143 -8.06 -4.23 -11.92
C LEU A 143 -7.53 -2.78 -11.85
N PRO A 144 -7.10 -2.30 -10.67
CA PRO A 144 -6.44 -1.00 -10.58
C PRO A 144 -5.16 -0.96 -11.41
N LEU A 145 -4.90 0.17 -12.08
CA LEU A 145 -3.64 0.36 -12.81
C LEU A 145 -2.42 0.31 -11.88
N SER A 146 -2.56 0.77 -10.62
CA SER A 146 -1.51 0.68 -9.60
C SER A 146 -1.07 -0.76 -9.33
N LEU A 147 -1.99 -1.72 -9.40
CA LEU A 147 -1.72 -3.15 -9.22
C LEU A 147 -1.24 -3.81 -10.52
N LEU A 148 -1.84 -3.45 -11.65
CA LEU A 148 -1.43 -3.98 -12.96
C LEU A 148 0.01 -3.58 -13.30
N ASN A 149 0.34 -2.29 -13.16
CA ASN A 149 1.68 -1.77 -13.43
C ASN A 149 2.72 -2.40 -12.50
N LEU A 150 2.37 -2.61 -11.23
CA LEU A 150 3.22 -3.33 -10.29
C LEU A 150 3.47 -4.76 -10.78
N ALA A 151 2.42 -5.45 -11.24
CA ALA A 151 2.57 -6.80 -11.76
C ALA A 151 3.44 -6.86 -13.02
N THR A 152 3.23 -5.97 -13.98
CA THR A 152 4.08 -5.85 -15.18
C THR A 152 5.54 -5.55 -14.80
N PHE A 153 5.77 -4.58 -13.89
CA PHE A 153 7.10 -4.25 -13.39
C PHE A 153 7.83 -5.45 -12.77
N THR A 154 7.10 -6.34 -12.11
CA THR A 154 7.68 -7.54 -11.48
C THR A 154 7.98 -8.65 -12.47
N LEU A 155 7.22 -8.76 -13.57
CA LEU A 155 7.46 -9.75 -14.63
C LEU A 155 8.71 -9.44 -15.46
N ASP A 156 8.94 -8.16 -15.76
CA ASP A 156 10.04 -7.72 -16.62
C ASP A 156 11.42 -7.82 -15.95
N ARG A 157 11.50 -8.34 -14.72
CA ARG A 157 12.71 -8.22 -13.91
C ARG A 157 13.54 -9.49 -13.76
N GLU A 158 14.79 -9.39 -14.18
CA GLU A 158 15.82 -10.42 -14.05
C GLU A 158 16.42 -10.49 -12.63
N ARG A 159 15.66 -10.92 -11.62
CA ARG A 159 16.13 -11.24 -10.25
C ARG A 159 16.90 -10.13 -9.48
N ARG A 160 16.96 -8.88 -9.98
CA ARG A 160 17.55 -7.74 -9.25
C ARG A 160 16.71 -7.43 -8.00
N PRO A 161 17.17 -6.65 -7.01
CA PRO A 161 16.34 -6.14 -5.91
C PRO A 161 15.37 -5.02 -6.35
N ILE A 162 14.22 -4.83 -5.68
CA ILE A 162 13.30 -3.72 -5.95
C ILE A 162 13.82 -2.42 -5.34
N VAL A 163 14.06 -1.43 -6.21
CA VAL A 163 14.33 -0.05 -5.81
C VAL A 163 12.99 0.60 -5.45
N GLY A 164 12.90 1.20 -4.26
CA GLY A 164 11.66 1.82 -3.76
C GLY A 164 11.06 2.85 -4.71
N ALA A 165 11.89 3.71 -5.31
CA ALA A 165 11.43 4.72 -6.27
C ALA A 165 10.74 4.12 -7.51
N GLU A 166 11.24 2.99 -8.02
CA GLU A 166 10.63 2.29 -9.17
C GLU A 166 9.29 1.67 -8.79
N ALA A 167 9.21 1.01 -7.63
CA ALA A 167 7.96 0.43 -7.14
C ALA A 167 6.92 1.51 -6.81
N LEU A 168 7.36 2.65 -6.27
CA LEU A 168 6.52 3.80 -6.02
C LEU A 168 5.89 4.31 -7.32
N ALA A 169 6.70 4.49 -8.38
CA ALA A 169 6.24 4.89 -9.69
C ALA A 169 5.26 3.87 -10.28
N ALA A 170 5.56 2.57 -10.19
CA ALA A 170 4.68 1.49 -10.64
C ALA A 170 3.30 1.53 -9.95
N CYS A 171 3.26 1.87 -8.66
CA CYS A 171 2.00 2.01 -7.91
C CYS A 171 1.19 3.28 -8.29
N GLY A 172 1.64 4.09 -9.24
CA GLY A 172 0.98 5.35 -9.65
C GLY A 172 1.38 6.55 -8.79
N PHE A 173 2.51 6.46 -8.09
CA PHE A 173 3.01 7.50 -7.19
C PHE A 173 4.32 8.06 -7.77
N PRO A 174 4.30 9.03 -8.71
CA PRO A 174 5.55 9.62 -9.18
C PRO A 174 6.22 10.40 -8.02
N PRO A 175 7.56 10.36 -7.90
CA PRO A 175 8.30 11.03 -6.82
C PRO A 175 8.03 12.55 -6.70
N ALA A 176 7.71 13.23 -7.80
CA ALA A 176 7.75 14.69 -7.88
C ALA A 176 6.40 15.45 -7.76
N GLY A 177 5.28 14.81 -7.39
CA GLY A 177 3.95 15.40 -7.67
C GLY A 177 2.90 15.32 -6.58
N ARG A 178 3.10 15.83 -5.36
CA ARG A 178 2.12 15.62 -4.27
C ARG A 178 1.90 16.78 -3.29
N ALA A 179 1.53 17.94 -3.82
CA ALA A 179 0.90 19.02 -3.02
C ALA A 179 -0.57 18.69 -2.62
N ALA A 180 -1.21 17.68 -3.21
CA ALA A 180 -2.68 17.57 -3.23
C ALA A 180 -3.33 16.73 -2.10
N PHE A 181 -2.60 15.89 -1.36
CA PHE A 181 -3.20 14.96 -0.38
C PHE A 181 -3.07 15.40 1.08
N ARG A 182 -3.22 16.68 1.38
CA ARG A 182 -2.98 17.18 2.75
C ARG A 182 -4.15 17.94 3.32
N ASN A 183 -4.91 17.24 4.18
CA ASN A 183 -5.50 17.87 5.35
C ASN A 183 -5.80 16.85 6.48
N ARG A 184 -5.34 17.23 7.69
CA ARG A 184 -5.77 16.83 9.06
C ARG A 184 -5.42 15.45 9.64
N ARG A 185 -4.29 15.38 10.35
CA ARG A 185 -4.13 15.17 11.83
C ARG A 185 -2.69 14.80 12.18
N ALA A 186 -2.26 15.07 13.41
CA ALA A 186 -0.91 14.77 13.91
C ALA A 186 -0.59 13.25 13.82
N PRO A 187 0.60 12.85 13.33
CA PRO A 187 1.02 11.45 13.19
C PRO A 187 1.16 10.67 14.52
N GLU A 188 1.37 11.37 15.65
CA GLU A 188 1.89 10.81 16.90
C GLU A 188 0.96 9.79 17.59
N GLU A 189 -0.34 10.07 17.71
CA GLU A 189 -1.30 9.13 18.34
C GLU A 189 -1.49 7.85 17.51
N ARG A 190 -1.22 7.91 16.20
CA ARG A 190 -1.42 6.78 15.28
C ARG A 190 -0.22 5.85 15.23
N ASP A 191 0.97 6.40 15.34
CA ASP A 191 2.21 5.63 15.38
C ASP A 191 2.17 4.63 16.55
N GLN A 192 1.62 5.04 17.70
CA GLN A 192 1.43 4.20 18.88
C GLN A 192 0.48 3.01 18.65
N ARG A 193 -0.65 3.20 17.95
CA ARG A 193 -1.62 2.12 17.68
C ARG A 193 -1.04 1.04 16.76
N TYR A 194 -0.27 1.41 15.74
CA TYR A 194 0.40 0.43 14.87
C TYR A 194 1.51 -0.32 15.61
N GLU A 195 2.28 0.36 16.45
CA GLU A 195 3.34 -0.29 17.26
C GLU A 195 2.74 -1.28 18.26
N GLN A 196 1.53 -0.99 18.78
CA GLN A 196 0.79 -1.88 19.66
C GLN A 196 0.27 -3.12 18.92
N GLU A 197 -0.34 -2.94 17.75
CA GLU A 197 -0.78 -4.07 16.89
C GLU A 197 0.41 -4.92 16.40
N GLU A 198 1.57 -4.32 16.12
CA GLU A 198 2.78 -5.05 15.73
C GLU A 198 3.37 -5.87 16.88
N LYS A 199 3.26 -5.40 18.12
CA LYS A 199 3.64 -6.17 19.31
C LYS A 199 2.69 -7.36 19.52
N GLU A 200 1.39 -7.15 19.40
CA GLU A 200 0.38 -8.20 19.52
C GLU A 200 0.53 -9.29 18.43
N GLU A 201 0.85 -8.91 17.18
CA GLU A 201 1.14 -9.86 16.08
C GLU A 201 2.45 -10.65 16.28
N ARG A 202 3.42 -10.14 17.05
CA ARG A 202 4.67 -10.86 17.37
C ARG A 202 4.52 -11.81 18.56
N GLU A 203 3.49 -11.62 19.37
CA GLU A 203 3.19 -12.40 20.57
C GLU A 203 2.14 -13.51 20.33
N SER A 204 1.55 -13.56 19.12
CA SER A 204 0.55 -14.54 18.68
C SER A 204 1.14 -15.59 17.73
#